data_AF-G4ZEY1-F1
#
_entry.id   AF-G4ZEY1-F1
#
_cell.length_a   1.000
_cell.length_b   1.000
_cell.length_c   1.000
_cell.angle_alpha   90.00
_cell.angle_beta   90.00
_cell.angle_gamma   90.00
#
_symmetry.space_group_name_H-M   'P 1'
#
loop_
_entity.id
_entity.type
_entity.pdbx_description
1 polymer ?
#
loop_
_entity_poly.entity_id
_entity_poly.type
_entity_poly.pdbx_seq_one_letter_code
_entity_poly.pdbx_strand_id
1 'polypeptide(L)'
;GSLVVSTATGRGFPVVVFICLNQRAPMMTTILEYFQEKNPSWRMISSIVIDKDFVEWRVLKTLFPAAKVLLCQLHAISYWKKVMQRAPYKLKVSEGDELLNLMITTLYRYATGSIYDSCGNANFGKQSICSSTETGYDSSYGALKQYCEDKKKQALFSYFEKNWDSCRDMWANFARSKFITAGNITTNRIESNWNQVKMGTICELHGRCDL
;
A
#
# COMPACT_ATOMS: atom_id res chain seq x y z
N GLY A 1 -14.80 -5.18 9.53
CA GLY A 1 -13.39 -5.33 9.15
C GLY A 1 -12.97 -6.78 9.18
N SER A 2 -11.82 -7.09 8.62
CA SER A 2 -11.24 -8.43 8.66
C SER A 2 -9.72 -8.38 8.79
N LEU A 3 -9.17 -9.33 9.54
CA LEU A 3 -7.73 -9.63 9.57
C LEU A 3 -7.51 -10.83 8.66
N VAL A 4 -6.54 -10.72 7.75
CA VAL A 4 -6.21 -11.77 6.77
C VAL A 4 -4.76 -12.17 6.99
N VAL A 5 -4.49 -13.46 7.14
CA VAL A 5 -3.10 -13.96 7.23
C VAL A 5 -2.73 -14.53 5.88
N SER A 6 -1.55 -14.14 5.37
CA SER A 6 -0.98 -14.70 4.15
C SER A 6 0.25 -15.53 4.48
N THR A 7 0.27 -16.76 3.98
CA THR A 7 1.42 -17.67 4.17
C THR A 7 2.48 -17.44 3.11
N ALA A 8 3.67 -18.04 3.30
CA ALA A 8 4.77 -18.00 2.33
C ALA A 8 4.41 -18.52 0.92
N THR A 9 3.31 -19.27 0.79
CA THR A 9 2.80 -19.77 -0.50
C THR A 9 1.89 -18.76 -1.23
N GLY A 10 1.70 -17.56 -0.69
CA GLY A 10 0.81 -16.54 -1.26
C GLY A 10 -0.68 -16.82 -1.04
N ARG A 11 -1.02 -17.82 -0.23
CA ARG A 11 -2.42 -18.09 0.16
C ARG A 11 -2.80 -17.28 1.40
N GLY A 12 -3.61 -16.25 1.19
CA GLY A 12 -4.33 -15.49 2.21
C GLY A 12 -5.64 -16.15 2.63
N PHE A 13 -5.92 -16.23 3.93
CA PHE A 13 -7.20 -16.65 4.50
C PHE A 13 -7.63 -15.71 5.64
N PRO A 14 -8.94 -15.45 5.80
CA PRO A 14 -9.43 -14.64 6.90
C PRO A 14 -9.24 -15.39 8.22
N VAL A 15 -8.69 -14.71 9.22
CA VAL A 15 -8.46 -15.27 10.56
C VAL A 15 -9.33 -14.62 11.62
N VAL A 16 -9.78 -13.39 11.39
CA VAL A 16 -10.76 -12.69 12.23
C VAL A 16 -11.66 -11.86 11.33
N VAL A 17 -12.97 -11.97 11.53
CA VAL A 17 -13.96 -11.06 10.96
C VAL A 17 -14.66 -10.40 12.12
N PHE A 18 -14.76 -9.07 12.07
CA PHE A 18 -15.30 -8.29 13.19
C PHE A 18 -16.15 -7.13 12.70
N ILE A 19 -17.14 -6.78 13.52
CA ILE A 19 -17.91 -5.55 13.39
C ILE A 19 -17.50 -4.65 14.57
N CYS A 20 -17.13 -3.42 14.27
CA CYS A 20 -16.66 -2.46 15.27
C CYS A 20 -17.40 -1.15 15.13
N LEU A 21 -17.67 -0.50 16.27
CA LEU A 21 -18.38 0.78 16.30
C LEU A 21 -17.57 1.92 15.68
N ASN A 22 -16.25 1.89 15.84
CA ASN A 22 -15.31 2.87 15.28
C ASN A 22 -13.89 2.29 15.24
N GLN A 23 -12.97 2.96 14.55
CA GLN A 23 -11.56 2.56 14.39
C GLN A 23 -10.62 3.27 15.38
N ARG A 24 -11.10 3.67 16.56
CA ARG A 24 -10.24 4.31 17.58
C ARG A 24 -9.34 3.28 18.26
N ALA A 25 -8.24 3.78 18.83
CA ALA A 25 -7.21 2.95 19.43
C ALA A 25 -7.71 1.89 20.44
N PRO A 26 -8.66 2.19 21.37
CA PRO A 26 -9.14 1.16 22.31
C PRO A 26 -9.83 0.00 21.61
N MET A 27 -10.68 0.28 20.61
CA MET A 27 -11.39 -0.76 19.87
C MET A 27 -10.42 -1.61 19.04
N MET A 28 -9.47 -0.97 18.36
CA MET A 28 -8.44 -1.68 17.61
C MET A 28 -7.57 -2.56 18.51
N THR A 29 -7.25 -2.07 19.72
CA THR A 29 -6.47 -2.83 20.72
C THR A 29 -7.22 -4.10 21.11
N THR A 30 -8.51 -3.99 21.48
CA THR A 30 -9.33 -5.17 21.83
C THR A 30 -9.40 -6.21 20.72
N ILE A 31 -9.59 -5.77 19.47
CA ILE A 31 -9.66 -6.70 18.31
C ILE A 31 -8.32 -7.43 18.11
N LEU A 32 -7.20 -6.71 18.23
CA LEU A 32 -5.87 -7.26 18.00
C LEU A 32 -5.41 -8.14 19.17
N GLU A 33 -5.75 -7.82 20.42
CA GLU A 33 -5.53 -8.68 21.58
C GLU A 33 -6.33 -9.98 21.46
N TYR A 34 -7.59 -9.91 21.03
CA TYR A 34 -8.39 -11.09 20.73
C TYR A 34 -7.73 -11.96 19.66
N PHE A 35 -7.18 -11.34 18.60
CA PHE A 35 -6.41 -12.07 17.60
C PHE A 35 -5.19 -12.78 18.22
N GLN A 36 -4.41 -12.10 19.06
CA GLN A 36 -3.24 -12.68 19.72
C GLN A 36 -3.61 -13.84 20.65
N GLU A 37 -4.71 -13.71 21.39
CA GLU A 37 -5.25 -14.76 22.26
C GLU A 37 -5.61 -16.02 21.47
N LYS A 38 -6.26 -15.86 20.31
CA LYS A 38 -6.71 -16.98 19.48
C LYS A 38 -5.63 -17.55 18.55
N ASN A 39 -4.51 -16.87 18.36
CA ASN A 39 -3.47 -17.26 17.40
C ASN A 39 -2.08 -17.24 18.07
N PRO A 40 -1.69 -18.27 18.84
CA PRO A 40 -0.43 -18.28 19.59
C PRO A 40 0.83 -18.02 18.75
N SER A 41 0.80 -18.38 17.46
CA SER A 41 1.89 -18.14 16.50
C SER A 41 1.94 -16.70 15.96
N TRP A 42 1.16 -15.75 16.51
CA TRP A 42 1.17 -14.35 16.08
C TRP A 42 2.57 -13.71 16.15
N ARG A 43 3.44 -14.21 17.01
CA ARG A 43 4.84 -13.74 17.12
C ARG A 43 5.68 -14.04 15.87
N MET A 44 5.23 -14.95 15.01
CA MET A 44 5.89 -15.29 13.74
C MET A 44 5.54 -14.32 12.60
N ILE A 45 4.66 -13.35 12.85
CA ILE A 45 4.28 -12.35 11.86
C ILE A 45 5.47 -11.43 11.60
N SER A 46 5.95 -11.47 10.36
CA SER A 46 7.09 -10.68 9.89
C SER A 46 6.71 -9.28 9.43
N SER A 47 5.55 -9.14 8.80
CA SER A 47 5.02 -7.86 8.33
C SER A 47 3.51 -7.77 8.47
N ILE A 48 3.04 -6.53 8.62
CA ILE A 48 1.63 -6.17 8.72
C ILE A 48 1.35 -5.10 7.66
N VAL A 49 0.49 -5.39 6.68
CA VAL A 49 0.08 -4.39 5.67
C VAL A 49 -1.22 -3.74 6.10
N ILE A 50 -1.28 -2.40 6.14
CA ILE A 50 -2.42 -1.61 6.60
C ILE A 50 -2.84 -0.54 5.57
N ASP A 51 -4.04 0.01 5.70
CA ASP A 51 -4.31 1.31 5.07
C ASP A 51 -3.56 2.44 5.81
N LYS A 52 -3.44 3.62 5.22
CA LYS A 52 -2.75 4.78 5.82
C LYS A 52 -3.59 5.40 6.94
N ASP A 53 -3.68 4.70 8.07
CA ASP A 53 -4.27 5.17 9.33
C ASP A 53 -3.21 5.21 10.44
N PHE A 54 -2.95 6.41 10.97
CA PHE A 54 -1.99 6.61 12.06
C PHE A 54 -2.45 6.02 13.39
N VAL A 55 -3.76 5.87 13.63
CA VAL A 55 -4.29 5.26 14.84
C VAL A 55 -3.97 3.78 14.84
N GLU A 56 -4.29 3.09 13.75
CA GLU A 56 -3.99 1.68 13.55
C GLU A 56 -2.47 1.42 13.65
N TRP A 57 -1.67 2.25 12.98
CA TRP A 57 -0.21 2.15 13.02
C TRP A 57 0.35 2.21 14.45
N ARG A 58 -0.14 3.13 15.29
CA ARG A 58 0.32 3.27 16.69
C ARG A 58 -0.05 2.06 17.55
N VAL A 59 -1.24 1.51 17.37
CA VAL A 59 -1.68 0.31 18.09
C VAL A 59 -0.83 -0.90 17.67
N LEU A 60 -0.62 -1.09 16.36
CA LEU A 60 0.19 -2.20 15.85
C LEU A 60 1.64 -2.14 16.29
N LYS A 61 2.23 -0.94 16.36
CA LYS A 61 3.59 -0.75 16.89
C LYS A 61 3.72 -1.19 18.35
N THR A 62 2.64 -1.07 19.11
CA THR A 62 2.60 -1.48 20.52
C THR A 62 2.40 -2.99 20.66
N LEU A 63 1.45 -3.56 19.90
CA LEU A 63 1.07 -4.98 20.03
C LEU A 63 1.96 -5.94 19.23
N PHE A 64 2.54 -5.50 18.11
CA PHE A 64 3.39 -6.29 17.23
C PHE A 64 4.75 -5.62 17.00
N PRO A 65 5.54 -5.37 18.07
CA PRO A 65 6.77 -4.58 17.97
C PRO A 65 7.83 -5.20 17.05
N ALA A 66 7.81 -6.54 16.88
CA ALA A 66 8.73 -7.27 16.01
C ALA A 66 8.33 -7.24 14.52
N ALA A 67 7.07 -6.95 14.21
CA ALA A 67 6.57 -6.98 12.83
C ALA A 67 6.81 -5.63 12.12
N LYS A 68 7.17 -5.68 10.84
CA LYS A 68 7.26 -4.48 10.00
C LYS A 68 5.87 -4.04 9.57
N VAL A 69 5.42 -2.88 10.02
CA VAL A 69 4.18 -2.27 9.51
C VAL A 69 4.44 -1.57 8.17
N LEU A 70 3.61 -1.88 7.20
CA LEU A 70 3.70 -1.53 5.79
C LEU A 70 2.37 -0.91 5.33
N LEU A 71 2.39 0.04 4.38
CA LEU A 71 1.14 0.56 3.81
C LEU A 71 0.71 -0.27 2.60
N CYS A 72 -0.60 -0.41 2.39
CA CYS A 72 -1.16 -1.05 1.23
C CYS A 72 -0.93 -0.18 -0.02
N GLN A 73 -0.29 -0.74 -1.04
CA GLN A 73 0.06 -0.01 -2.25
C GLN A 73 -1.18 0.29 -3.12
N LEU A 74 -2.20 -0.58 -3.09
CA LEU A 74 -3.47 -0.34 -3.80
C LEU A 74 -4.28 0.80 -3.18
N HIS A 75 -4.39 0.83 -1.85
CA HIS A 75 -5.03 1.94 -1.15
C HIS A 75 -4.25 3.24 -1.33
N ALA A 76 -2.91 3.19 -1.35
CA ALA A 76 -2.08 4.36 -1.66
C ALA A 76 -2.40 4.94 -3.05
N ILE A 77 -2.43 4.11 -4.09
CA ILE A 77 -2.77 4.54 -5.46
C ILE A 77 -4.19 5.12 -5.51
N SER A 78 -5.16 4.43 -4.92
CA SER A 78 -6.56 4.87 -4.89
C SER A 78 -6.72 6.19 -4.13
N TYR A 79 -5.95 6.37 -3.05
CA TYR A 79 -5.92 7.61 -2.29
C TYR A 79 -5.28 8.74 -3.08
N TRP A 80 -4.17 8.50 -3.78
CA TRP A 80 -3.53 9.49 -4.65
C TRP A 80 -4.45 9.99 -5.75
N LYS A 81 -5.19 9.10 -6.42
CA LYS A 81 -6.23 9.47 -7.39
C LYS A 81 -7.24 10.46 -6.79
N LYS A 82 -7.72 10.19 -5.57
CA LYS A 82 -8.65 11.08 -4.85
C LYS A 82 -8.00 12.40 -4.43
N VAL A 83 -6.73 12.40 -4.04
CA VAL A 83 -5.98 13.62 -3.69
C VAL A 83 -5.83 14.53 -4.90
N MET A 84 -5.43 13.97 -6.04
CA MET A 84 -5.21 14.69 -7.29
C MET A 84 -6.48 15.37 -7.82
N GLN A 85 -7.65 14.82 -7.51
CA GLN A 85 -8.94 15.41 -7.86
C GLN A 85 -9.35 16.60 -6.95
N ARG A 86 -8.61 16.89 -5.87
CA ARG A 86 -8.97 17.98 -4.96
C ARG A 86 -8.74 19.34 -5.62
N ALA A 87 -9.70 20.24 -5.43
CA ALA A 87 -9.71 21.59 -5.99
C ALA A 87 -8.41 22.40 -5.79
N PRO A 88 -7.69 22.32 -4.65
CA PRO A 88 -6.45 23.09 -4.44
C PRO A 88 -5.34 22.80 -5.45
N TYR A 89 -5.32 21.62 -6.08
CA TYR A 89 -4.25 21.23 -7.00
C TYR A 89 -4.52 21.59 -8.47
N LYS A 90 -5.77 21.92 -8.82
CA LYS A 90 -6.19 22.41 -10.16
C LYS A 90 -5.55 21.60 -11.31
N LEU A 91 -5.64 20.28 -11.25
CA LEU A 91 -5.08 19.40 -12.27
C LEU A 91 -6.04 19.24 -13.44
N LYS A 92 -5.51 19.32 -14.67
CA LYS A 92 -6.21 18.79 -15.85
C LYS A 92 -6.18 17.26 -15.79
N VAL A 93 -7.11 16.61 -16.49
CA VAL A 93 -7.16 15.13 -16.57
C VAL A 93 -5.81 14.57 -17.03
N SER A 94 -5.23 15.10 -18.11
CA SER A 94 -3.94 14.65 -18.63
C SER A 94 -2.78 14.85 -17.65
N GLU A 95 -2.77 15.96 -16.90
CA GLU A 95 -1.74 16.20 -15.88
C GLU A 95 -1.90 15.23 -14.71
N GLY A 96 -3.15 14.90 -14.34
CA GLY A 96 -3.46 13.92 -13.32
C GLY A 96 -2.94 12.52 -13.68
N ASP A 97 -3.12 12.10 -14.94
CA ASP A 97 -2.64 10.80 -15.41
C ASP A 97 -1.11 10.73 -15.46
N GLU A 98 -0.44 11.77 -15.96
CA GLU A 98 1.03 11.87 -15.98
C GLU A 98 1.61 11.84 -14.56
N LEU A 99 1.06 12.64 -13.64
CA LEU A 99 1.49 12.67 -12.24
C LEU A 99 1.25 11.34 -11.54
N LEU A 100 0.09 10.72 -11.77
CA LEU A 100 -0.21 9.42 -11.21
C LEU A 100 0.79 8.37 -11.71
N ASN A 101 1.15 8.38 -13.00
CA ASN A 101 2.15 7.48 -13.55
C ASN A 101 3.53 7.69 -12.93
N LEU A 102 3.95 8.96 -12.75
CA LEU A 102 5.20 9.28 -12.05
C LEU A 102 5.18 8.77 -10.61
N MET A 103 4.10 9.00 -9.87
CA MET A 103 3.95 8.53 -8.49
C MET A 103 3.86 7.00 -8.41
N ILE A 104 3.15 6.32 -9.32
CA ILE A 104 3.14 4.87 -9.42
C ILE A 104 4.55 4.34 -9.75
N THR A 105 5.33 5.05 -10.57
CA THR A 105 6.72 4.65 -10.86
C THR A 105 7.58 4.65 -9.59
N THR A 106 7.33 5.57 -8.65
CA THR A 106 7.96 5.53 -7.31
C THR A 106 7.52 4.33 -6.47
N LEU A 107 6.32 3.77 -6.71
CA LEU A 107 5.86 2.52 -6.10
C LEU A 107 6.47 1.30 -6.80
N TYR A 108 6.15 1.12 -8.09
CA TYR A 108 6.49 0.01 -8.96
C TYR A 108 7.04 0.55 -10.28
N ARG A 109 8.29 0.23 -10.61
CA ARG A 109 8.76 0.36 -11.98
C ARG A 109 8.21 -0.83 -12.74
N TYR A 110 7.06 -0.62 -13.36
CA TYR A 110 6.75 -1.31 -14.61
C TYR A 110 7.69 -0.70 -15.66
N ALA A 111 8.62 -1.51 -16.18
CA ALA A 111 9.33 -1.12 -17.39
C ALA A 111 8.27 -0.91 -18.49
N THR A 112 8.22 0.30 -19.01
CA THR A 112 7.26 0.74 -20.02
C THR A 112 7.46 -0.03 -21.33
N GLY A 113 6.71 -1.11 -21.51
CA GLY A 113 5.89 -1.23 -22.71
C GLY A 113 4.53 -0.66 -22.36
N SER A 114 3.91 0.12 -23.24
CA SER A 114 2.61 0.76 -22.97
C SER A 114 1.67 -0.17 -22.21
N ILE A 115 1.20 0.27 -21.03
CA ILE A 115 0.23 -0.50 -20.24
C ILE A 115 -1.03 -0.72 -21.07
N TYR A 116 -1.34 0.17 -22.01
CA TYR A 116 -2.44 0.05 -22.93
C TYR A 116 -1.93 -0.22 -24.35
N ASP A 117 -2.38 -1.26 -25.04
CA ASP A 117 -2.21 -1.28 -26.50
C ASP A 117 -2.92 -0.08 -27.14
N SER A 118 -2.70 0.15 -28.44
CA SER A 118 -3.36 1.20 -29.23
C SER A 118 -4.90 1.10 -29.21
N CYS A 119 -5.45 0.02 -28.63
CA CYS A 119 -6.86 -0.28 -28.51
C CYS A 119 -7.40 -0.13 -27.06
N GLY A 120 -6.55 0.22 -26.08
CA GLY A 120 -6.96 0.42 -24.68
C GLY A 120 -6.93 -0.82 -23.78
N ASN A 121 -6.21 -1.90 -24.13
CA ASN A 121 -6.10 -3.11 -23.31
C ASN A 121 -4.82 -3.20 -22.50
N ALA A 122 -4.94 -3.67 -21.25
CA ALA A 122 -3.84 -3.81 -20.31
C ALA A 122 -2.80 -4.88 -20.74
N ASN A 123 -1.57 -4.50 -21.11
CA ASN A 123 -0.47 -5.42 -21.45
C ASN A 123 0.49 -5.62 -20.27
N PHE A 124 0.42 -6.78 -19.62
CA PHE A 124 1.24 -7.17 -18.48
C PHE A 124 2.42 -8.06 -18.91
N GLY A 125 3.35 -7.54 -19.74
CA GLY A 125 4.39 -8.41 -20.32
C GLY A 125 5.66 -7.73 -20.85
N LYS A 126 6.61 -7.42 -19.95
CA LYS A 126 8.08 -7.63 -20.07
C LYS A 126 8.80 -6.82 -18.99
N GLN A 127 9.61 -7.52 -18.21
CA GLN A 127 10.04 -7.12 -16.87
C GLN A 127 11.50 -6.67 -16.86
N SER A 128 11.75 -5.38 -16.60
CA SER A 128 13.06 -4.86 -16.19
C SER A 128 12.85 -4.05 -14.92
N ILE A 129 13.15 -4.67 -13.78
CA ILE A 129 12.84 -4.18 -12.44
C ILE A 129 13.97 -3.23 -12.03
N CYS A 130 13.71 -1.92 -11.99
CA CYS A 130 14.66 -0.98 -11.38
C CYS A 130 14.07 -0.22 -10.18
N SER A 131 12.79 -0.33 -9.83
CA SER A 131 12.25 0.25 -8.57
C SER A 131 12.47 -0.62 -7.33
N SER A 132 13.14 -1.76 -7.47
CA SER A 132 13.53 -2.58 -6.31
C SER A 132 14.77 -2.02 -5.62
N THR A 133 15.46 -1.05 -6.22
CA THR A 133 16.62 -0.38 -5.64
C THR A 133 16.23 1.03 -5.17
N GLU A 134 16.89 1.48 -4.11
CA GLU A 134 16.76 2.85 -3.60
C GLU A 134 17.11 3.87 -4.69
N THR A 135 18.17 3.62 -5.45
CA THR A 135 18.56 4.46 -6.61
C THR A 135 17.46 4.61 -7.67
N GLY A 136 16.67 3.56 -7.90
CA GLY A 136 15.53 3.62 -8.83
C GLY A 136 14.35 4.41 -8.28
N TYR A 137 14.14 4.38 -6.96
CA TYR A 137 13.20 5.27 -6.29
C TYR A 137 13.65 6.72 -6.45
N ASP A 138 14.91 7.04 -6.13
CA ASP A 138 15.47 8.39 -6.20
C ASP A 138 15.38 8.98 -7.61
N SER A 139 15.64 8.16 -8.63
CA SER A 139 15.48 8.55 -10.04
C SER A 139 14.03 8.93 -10.35
N SER A 140 13.07 8.15 -9.86
CA SER A 140 11.63 8.37 -10.09
C SER A 140 11.12 9.57 -9.30
N TYR A 141 11.61 9.75 -8.08
CA TYR A 141 11.36 10.94 -7.25
C TYR A 141 11.90 12.20 -7.94
N GLY A 142 13.11 12.15 -8.51
CA GLY A 142 13.68 13.25 -9.28
C GLY A 142 12.83 13.63 -10.50
N ALA A 143 12.35 12.63 -11.25
CA ALA A 143 11.44 12.87 -12.38
C ALA A 143 10.11 13.50 -11.94
N LEU A 144 9.52 13.03 -10.83
CA LEU A 144 8.31 13.62 -10.25
C LEU A 144 8.53 15.07 -9.83
N LYS A 145 9.68 15.35 -9.20
CA LYS A 145 10.06 16.70 -8.76
C LYS A 145 10.18 17.65 -9.95
N GLN A 146 10.95 17.27 -10.97
CA GLN A 146 11.14 18.07 -12.18
C GLN A 146 9.81 18.37 -12.87
N TYR A 147 8.95 17.36 -13.03
CA TYR A 147 7.61 17.55 -13.61
C TYR A 147 6.79 18.59 -12.84
N CYS A 148 6.80 18.51 -11.50
CA CYS A 148 6.06 19.44 -10.65
C CYS A 148 6.62 20.87 -10.74
N GLU A 149 7.92 21.02 -10.92
CA GLU A 149 8.57 22.32 -11.15
C GLU A 149 8.13 22.91 -12.51
N ASP A 150 8.25 22.13 -13.59
CA ASP A 150 7.92 22.55 -14.96
C ASP A 150 6.44 22.93 -15.12
N LYS A 151 5.54 22.15 -14.50
CA LYS A 151 4.09 22.33 -14.60
C LYS A 151 3.50 23.21 -13.48
N LYS A 152 4.35 23.79 -12.63
CA LYS A 152 3.93 24.65 -11.50
C LYS A 152 2.95 23.95 -10.54
N LYS A 153 3.27 22.70 -10.15
CA LYS A 153 2.49 21.84 -9.24
C LYS A 153 3.14 21.68 -7.86
N GLN A 154 3.83 22.72 -7.36
CA GLN A 154 4.58 22.69 -6.11
C GLN A 154 3.73 22.28 -4.90
N ALA A 155 2.48 22.75 -4.81
CA ALA A 155 1.60 22.40 -3.69
C ALA A 155 1.31 20.89 -3.61
N LEU A 156 1.19 20.21 -4.75
CA LEU A 156 1.02 18.76 -4.79
C LEU A 156 2.32 18.04 -4.42
N PHE A 157 3.45 18.53 -4.90
CA PHE A 157 4.76 17.97 -4.57
C PHE A 157 5.07 18.08 -3.07
N SER A 158 4.87 19.26 -2.46
CA SER A 158 5.04 19.43 -1.01
C SER A 158 4.10 18.53 -0.20
N TYR A 159 2.88 18.30 -0.70
CA TYR A 159 1.98 17.30 -0.12
C TYR A 159 2.57 15.89 -0.21
N PHE A 160 3.10 15.49 -1.36
CA PHE A 160 3.73 14.19 -1.57
C PHE A 160 4.94 13.99 -0.66
N GLU A 161 5.85 14.97 -0.58
CA GLU A 161 7.04 14.91 0.27
C GLU A 161 6.66 14.69 1.74
N LYS A 162 5.76 15.54 2.24
CA LYS A 162 5.34 15.52 3.64
C LYS A 162 4.61 14.23 4.02
N ASN A 163 3.74 13.72 3.14
CA ASN A 163 2.79 12.66 3.51
C ASN A 163 3.18 11.27 2.99
N TRP A 164 4.04 11.19 1.98
CA TRP A 164 4.39 9.94 1.33
C TRP A 164 5.90 9.70 1.35
N ASP A 165 6.72 10.60 0.83
CA ASP A 165 8.18 10.40 0.84
C ASP A 165 8.74 10.26 2.26
N SER A 166 8.24 11.07 3.21
CA SER A 166 8.62 10.99 4.64
C SER A 166 8.44 9.61 5.29
N CYS A 167 7.60 8.75 4.71
CA CYS A 167 7.40 7.37 5.14
C CYS A 167 7.61 6.36 4.00
N ARG A 168 8.48 6.66 3.02
CA ARG A 168 8.74 5.80 1.85
C ARG A 168 9.11 4.37 2.21
N ASP A 169 9.79 4.17 3.34
CA ASP A 169 10.16 2.84 3.85
C ASP A 169 8.99 1.90 4.17
N MET A 170 7.76 2.44 4.25
CA MET A 170 6.55 1.66 4.51
C MET A 170 5.84 1.21 3.22
N TRP A 171 6.11 1.86 2.08
CA TRP A 171 5.30 1.66 0.86
C TRP A 171 6.10 1.55 -0.44
N ALA A 172 7.33 2.06 -0.50
CA ALA A 172 8.18 1.98 -1.67
C ALA A 172 8.74 0.55 -1.83
N ASN A 173 8.79 0.05 -3.07
CA ASN A 173 9.16 -1.35 -3.30
C ASN A 173 10.59 -1.70 -2.87
N PHE A 174 11.55 -0.78 -2.98
CA PHE A 174 12.92 -1.05 -2.58
C PHE A 174 13.06 -1.37 -1.08
N ALA A 175 12.20 -0.79 -0.24
CA ALA A 175 12.16 -1.07 1.18
C ALA A 175 11.29 -2.28 1.52
N ARG A 176 10.22 -2.53 0.73
CA ARG A 176 9.28 -3.64 0.91
C ARG A 176 9.79 -4.98 0.42
N SER A 177 10.63 -5.02 -0.62
CA SER A 177 11.14 -6.24 -1.25
C SER A 177 11.92 -7.15 -0.27
N LYS A 178 12.38 -6.59 0.85
CA LYS A 178 13.00 -7.30 1.97
C LYS A 178 12.01 -8.14 2.80
N PHE A 179 10.71 -7.90 2.63
CA PHE A 179 9.63 -8.59 3.34
C PHE A 179 8.81 -9.39 2.31
N ILE A 180 8.48 -10.65 2.65
CA ILE A 180 7.69 -11.51 1.78
C ILE A 180 6.30 -10.89 1.63
N THR A 181 6.05 -10.20 0.51
CA THR A 181 4.71 -9.73 0.16
C THR A 181 3.91 -10.80 -0.59
N ALA A 182 4.47 -12.01 -0.76
CA ALA A 182 3.85 -13.21 -1.33
C ALA A 182 3.05 -12.99 -2.63
N GLY A 183 3.47 -12.04 -3.48
CA GLY A 183 2.77 -11.72 -4.72
C GLY A 183 1.44 -10.97 -4.55
N ASN A 184 1.22 -10.25 -3.44
CA ASN A 184 0.06 -9.37 -3.22
C ASN A 184 0.11 -8.09 -4.08
N ILE A 185 0.26 -8.29 -5.40
CA ILE A 185 0.03 -7.33 -6.49
C ILE A 185 -1.18 -7.74 -7.35
N THR A 186 -1.94 -8.78 -6.97
CA THR A 186 -3.07 -9.26 -7.77
C THR A 186 -4.40 -8.72 -7.23
N THR A 187 -5.00 -7.86 -8.04
CA THR A 187 -6.26 -7.12 -7.89
C THR A 187 -7.48 -7.97 -7.51
N ASN A 188 -7.47 -9.28 -7.72
CA ASN A 188 -8.69 -10.10 -7.63
C ASN A 188 -8.97 -10.72 -6.24
N ARG A 189 -7.99 -10.73 -5.31
CA ARG A 189 -8.15 -11.39 -4.00
C ARG A 189 -8.68 -10.46 -2.92
N ILE A 190 -8.26 -9.20 -2.98
CA ILE A 190 -8.75 -8.15 -2.10
C ILE A 190 -10.18 -7.85 -2.56
N GLU A 191 -10.42 -7.39 -3.80
CA GLU A 191 -11.71 -6.87 -4.33
C GLU A 191 -12.92 -7.82 -4.25
N SER A 192 -12.76 -9.13 -4.34
CA SER A 192 -13.91 -10.08 -4.30
C SER A 192 -14.66 -10.09 -2.97
N ASN A 193 -14.03 -9.66 -1.87
CA ASN A 193 -14.70 -9.49 -0.57
C ASN A 193 -15.35 -8.09 -0.38
N TRP A 194 -15.23 -7.15 -1.33
CA TRP A 194 -15.52 -5.72 -1.10
C TRP A 194 -16.94 -5.28 -1.44
N ASN A 195 -17.74 -6.12 -2.07
CA ASN A 195 -19.09 -5.71 -2.46
C ASN A 195 -20.09 -5.66 -1.29
N GLN A 196 -19.72 -6.05 -0.06
CA GLN A 196 -20.72 -6.16 1.02
C GLN A 196 -20.42 -5.47 2.35
N VAL A 197 -19.20 -5.02 2.67
CA VAL A 197 -18.96 -4.37 3.99
C VAL A 197 -17.93 -3.24 3.90
N LYS A 198 -18.40 -2.00 3.77
CA LYS A 198 -17.59 -0.80 4.01
C LYS A 198 -17.31 -0.68 5.51
N MET A 199 -16.09 -1.04 5.92
CA MET A 199 -15.30 -0.55 7.07
C MET A 199 -14.29 -1.64 7.41
N GLY A 200 -13.12 -1.60 6.79
CA GLY A 200 -12.10 -2.62 6.94
C GLY A 200 -10.70 -2.04 6.88
N THR A 201 -10.10 -1.83 8.05
CA THR A 201 -8.68 -2.10 8.24
C THR A 201 -8.42 -3.52 7.74
N ILE A 202 -7.62 -3.65 6.69
CA ILE A 202 -7.00 -4.92 6.32
C ILE A 202 -5.64 -4.88 6.95
N CYS A 203 -5.41 -5.73 7.95
CA CYS A 203 -4.07 -6.14 8.36
C CYS A 203 -3.77 -7.45 7.62
N GLU A 204 -2.90 -7.40 6.60
CA GLU A 204 -2.30 -8.64 6.09
C GLU A 204 -1.11 -9.01 6.94
N LEU A 205 -1.18 -10.15 7.60
CA LEU A 205 -0.12 -10.64 8.47
C LEU A 205 0.65 -11.73 7.72
N HIS A 206 1.94 -11.53 7.43
CA HIS A 206 2.77 -12.50 6.72
C HIS A 206 3.61 -13.31 7.71
N GLY A 207 3.36 -14.62 7.82
CA GLY A 207 4.10 -15.53 8.69
C GLY A 207 4.35 -16.90 8.04
N ARG A 208 5.40 -17.59 8.46
CA ARG A 208 5.53 -19.05 8.21
C ARG A 208 4.57 -19.73 9.17
N CYS A 209 3.42 -20.18 8.68
CA CYS A 209 2.65 -21.20 9.39
C CYS A 209 3.09 -22.54 8.81
N ASP A 210 4.01 -23.20 9.49
CA ASP A 210 4.12 -24.65 9.34
C ASP A 210 2.95 -25.21 10.17
N LEU A 211 1.91 -25.67 9.48
CA LEU A 211 0.83 -26.47 10.06
C LEU A 211 1.30 -27.92 10.18
#